data_AF-A0A2J8AK24-F1
#
_entry.id   AF-A0A2J8AK24-F1
#
_cell.length_a   1.000
_cell.length_b   1.000
_cell.length_c   1.000
_cell.angle_alpha   90.00
_cell.angle_beta   90.00
_cell.angle_gamma   90.00
#
_symmetry.space_group_name_H-M   'P 1'
#
loop_
_entity.id
_entity.type
_entity.pdbx_description
1 polymer ?
#
loop_
_entity_poly.entity_id
_entity_poly.type
_entity_poly.pdbx_seq_one_letter_code
_entity_poly.pdbx_strand_id
1 'polypeptide(L)'
;MLRKCAAALRARGLVPDAAACASRVQSSWLQTSSSSQHQSDAPAEGQETISVTYIDKEGKEHTVAAPIGKTLLEVAHENEIDLEGACEGSLACSTCHLIFEDEDFYKKIAEPTEDEQDMLDLAFGLTDTSRLGCQVLACKELDGVRVRIPSASRNFYVDGHKPKPH
;
A
#
# COMPACT_ATOMS: atom_id res chain seq x y z
N MET A 1 17.86 56.04 -1.10
CA MET A 1 17.56 54.91 -0.19
C MET A 1 16.17 54.44 -0.56
N LEU A 2 15.83 53.26 -1.09
CA LEU A 2 16.40 51.91 -1.20
C LEU A 2 16.11 51.43 -2.66
N ARG A 3 17.13 50.99 -3.40
CA ARG A 3 17.37 49.58 -3.79
C ARG A 3 16.36 48.99 -4.81
N LYS A 4 16.86 48.87 -6.04
CA LYS A 4 16.53 47.85 -7.05
C LYS A 4 16.77 46.43 -6.50
N CYS A 5 16.26 45.44 -7.26
CA CYS A 5 16.35 43.96 -7.14
C CYS A 5 15.00 43.36 -6.68
N ALA A 6 14.44 42.31 -7.27
CA ALA A 6 14.93 41.33 -8.23
C ALA A 6 13.76 40.67 -8.99
N ALA A 7 14.08 40.05 -10.13
CA ALA A 7 13.71 38.68 -10.56
C ALA A 7 12.24 38.21 -10.44
N ALA A 8 11.71 37.33 -11.26
CA ALA A 8 12.06 36.76 -12.55
C ALA A 8 10.83 35.94 -12.94
N LEU A 9 10.60 35.89 -14.25
CA LEU A 9 9.78 34.94 -14.97
C LEU A 9 9.74 33.52 -14.36
N ARG A 10 8.54 33.00 -14.05
CA ARG A 10 8.20 31.56 -14.10
C ARG A 10 6.76 31.45 -14.60
N ALA A 11 6.57 31.09 -15.86
CA ALA A 11 6.64 29.74 -16.43
C ALA A 11 5.35 28.96 -16.21
N ARG A 12 4.80 28.54 -17.35
CA ARG A 12 3.66 27.64 -17.54
C ARG A 12 3.90 26.32 -16.81
N GLY A 13 2.85 25.74 -16.25
CA GLY A 13 2.75 24.35 -15.83
C GLY A 13 1.30 24.09 -15.48
N LEU A 14 0.48 23.65 -16.45
CA LEU A 14 0.07 22.25 -16.52
C LEU A 14 -0.07 21.64 -15.12
N VAL A 15 -1.31 21.68 -14.63
CA VAL A 15 -1.84 20.66 -13.72
C VAL A 15 -1.44 19.28 -14.24
N PRO A 16 -0.70 18.46 -13.48
CA PRO A 16 -0.62 17.05 -13.78
C PRO A 16 -1.95 16.39 -13.39
N ASP A 17 -2.48 15.64 -14.34
CA ASP A 17 -3.63 14.75 -14.27
C ASP A 17 -3.70 13.95 -12.96
N ALA A 18 -4.86 14.02 -12.30
CA ALA A 18 -5.24 13.20 -11.15
C ALA A 18 -5.59 11.74 -11.56
N ALA A 19 -4.72 11.10 -12.33
CA ALA A 19 -4.88 9.73 -12.81
C ALA A 19 -3.50 9.07 -12.83
N ALA A 20 -3.23 7.90 -12.28
CA ALA A 20 -4.09 6.85 -11.79
C ALA A 20 -3.24 5.95 -10.90
N CYS A 21 -3.63 5.75 -9.64
CA CYS A 21 -3.19 4.61 -8.82
C CYS A 21 -4.04 3.36 -9.11
N ALA A 22 -5.17 3.53 -9.79
CA ALA A 22 -6.12 2.45 -10.03
C ALA A 22 -5.92 1.80 -11.40
N SER A 23 -5.83 0.46 -11.35
CA SER A 23 -6.11 -0.49 -12.41
C SER A 23 -4.96 -0.87 -13.34
N ARG A 24 -4.32 -2.00 -12.99
CA ARG A 24 -3.82 -2.94 -14.00
C ARG A 24 -3.95 -4.39 -13.55
N VAL A 25 -5.18 -4.86 -13.32
CA VAL A 25 -5.48 -6.29 -13.49
C VAL A 25 -5.92 -6.51 -14.93
N GLN A 26 -4.95 -6.79 -15.81
CA GLN A 26 -5.26 -7.31 -17.15
C GLN A 26 -4.98 -8.80 -17.15
N SER A 27 -6.03 -9.56 -16.87
CA SER A 27 -6.12 -11.00 -17.06
C SER A 27 -6.09 -11.33 -18.55
N SER A 28 -4.90 -11.42 -19.15
CA SER A 28 -4.73 -11.94 -20.52
C SER A 28 -4.58 -13.46 -20.47
N TRP A 29 -5.66 -14.16 -20.15
CA TRP A 29 -5.75 -15.60 -20.40
C TRP A 29 -6.09 -15.83 -21.86
N LEU A 30 -5.10 -16.12 -22.70
CA LEU A 30 -5.24 -16.88 -23.95
C LEU A 30 -3.86 -17.47 -24.36
N GLN A 31 -3.75 -18.79 -24.17
CA GLN A 31 -3.17 -19.80 -25.07
C GLN A 31 -1.69 -20.26 -24.99
N THR A 32 -1.59 -21.55 -24.63
CA THR A 32 -0.89 -22.68 -25.30
C THR A 32 0.62 -22.92 -25.17
N SER A 33 0.92 -24.04 -24.51
CA SER A 33 1.84 -25.13 -24.87
C SER A 33 3.37 -24.94 -24.84
N SER A 34 3.99 -25.70 -23.91
CA SER A 34 5.33 -26.29 -23.92
C SER A 34 6.47 -25.52 -24.57
N SER A 35 7.34 -24.94 -23.73
CA SER A 35 8.78 -25.27 -23.70
C SER A 35 9.45 -24.55 -22.52
N SER A 36 10.30 -25.30 -21.83
CA SER A 36 11.14 -24.87 -20.72
C SER A 36 11.86 -23.55 -21.02
N GLN A 37 11.50 -22.47 -20.31
CA GLN A 37 12.32 -21.27 -20.17
C GLN A 37 12.09 -20.70 -18.76
N HIS A 38 13.17 -20.59 -18.00
CA HIS A 38 13.23 -19.85 -16.74
C HIS A 38 12.59 -18.47 -16.95
N GLN A 39 11.52 -18.16 -16.20
CA GLN A 39 11.09 -16.78 -16.02
C GLN A 39 12.14 -16.11 -15.14
N SER A 40 13.11 -15.48 -15.79
CA SER A 40 13.85 -14.38 -15.20
C SER A 40 12.87 -13.23 -15.01
N ASP A 41 12.37 -13.08 -13.78
CA ASP A 41 11.81 -11.81 -13.30
C ASP A 41 12.83 -10.72 -13.58
N ALA A 42 12.59 -9.92 -14.61
CA ALA A 42 13.42 -8.79 -14.94
C ALA A 42 13.25 -7.74 -13.84
N PRO A 43 14.31 -7.34 -13.11
CA PRO A 43 14.22 -6.20 -12.22
C PRO A 43 14.05 -4.97 -13.11
N ALA A 44 12.88 -4.36 -13.07
CA ALA A 44 12.61 -3.12 -13.78
C ALA A 44 13.64 -2.06 -13.35
N GLU A 45 14.53 -1.70 -14.26
CA GLU A 45 15.61 -0.75 -14.02
C GLU A 45 15.04 0.67 -13.88
N GLY A 46 15.39 1.37 -12.80
CA GLY A 46 15.01 2.76 -12.55
C GLY A 46 13.90 2.98 -11.51
N GLN A 47 13.81 2.14 -10.48
CA GLN A 47 12.79 2.29 -9.42
C GLN A 47 13.05 3.53 -8.58
N GLU A 48 12.36 4.62 -8.90
CA GLU A 48 12.23 5.76 -8.00
C GLU A 48 11.53 5.27 -6.72
N THR A 49 12.10 5.61 -5.57
CA THR A 49 11.66 5.15 -4.24
C THR A 49 11.05 6.32 -3.49
N ILE A 50 10.05 6.04 -2.68
CA ILE A 50 9.41 6.99 -1.78
C ILE A 50 9.73 6.62 -0.33
N SER A 51 9.71 7.59 0.57
CA SER A 51 9.85 7.36 2.00
C SER A 51 8.49 7.03 2.61
N VAL A 52 8.39 5.91 3.32
CA VAL A 52 7.17 5.49 4.05
C VAL A 52 7.55 5.23 5.50
N THR A 53 6.80 5.81 6.43
CA THR A 53 7.01 5.58 7.87
C THR A 53 5.89 4.73 8.43
N TYR A 54 6.23 3.55 8.93
CA TYR A 54 5.32 2.63 9.59
C TYR A 54 5.42 2.81 11.10
N ILE A 55 4.28 2.97 11.76
CA ILE A 55 4.18 3.06 13.22
C ILE A 55 3.66 1.71 13.71
N ASP A 56 4.50 0.99 14.43
CA ASP A 56 4.20 -0.34 14.94
C ASP A 56 3.16 -0.29 16.07
N LYS A 57 2.69 -1.46 16.51
CA LYS A 57 1.75 -1.66 17.63
C LYS A 57 2.28 -1.09 18.95
N GLU A 58 3.60 -1.03 19.10
CA GLU A 58 4.30 -0.43 20.24
C GLU A 58 4.48 1.10 20.12
N GLY A 59 4.09 1.70 18.99
CA GLY A 59 4.27 3.12 18.69
C GLY A 59 5.67 3.47 18.17
N LYS A 60 6.48 2.48 17.82
CA LYS A 60 7.81 2.69 17.24
C LYS A 60 7.69 3.02 15.75
N GLU A 61 8.38 4.07 15.31
CA GLU A 61 8.40 4.49 13.92
C GLU A 61 9.54 3.79 13.14
N HIS A 62 9.19 3.25 11.98
CA HIS A 62 10.09 2.57 11.05
C HIS A 62 9.99 3.25 9.69
N THR A 63 10.99 4.08 9.35
CA THR A 63 11.06 4.73 8.04
C THR A 63 11.80 3.82 7.06
N VAL A 64 11.13 3.48 5.96
CA VAL A 64 11.63 2.58 4.92
C VAL A 64 11.49 3.21 3.55
N ALA A 65 12.32 2.76 2.60
CA ALA A 65 12.27 3.19 1.21
C ALA A 65 11.40 2.21 0.41
N ALA A 66 10.27 2.68 -0.09
CA ALA A 66 9.33 1.91 -0.90
C ALA A 66 9.55 2.17 -2.40
N PRO A 67 9.90 1.18 -3.22
CA PRO A 67 9.93 1.37 -4.67
C PRO A 67 8.52 1.59 -5.22
N ILE A 68 8.38 2.55 -6.13
CA ILE A 68 7.09 2.87 -6.76
C ILE A 68 6.56 1.66 -7.51
N GLY A 69 5.25 1.41 -7.36
CA GLY A 69 4.55 0.29 -7.98
C GLY A 69 4.49 -0.98 -7.13
N LYS A 70 5.14 -1.03 -5.96
CA LYS A 70 4.90 -2.08 -4.96
C LYS A 70 3.78 -1.71 -4.01
N THR A 71 3.15 -2.71 -3.40
CA THR A 71 2.13 -2.50 -2.37
C THR A 71 2.77 -2.16 -1.01
N LEU A 72 2.05 -1.45 -0.14
CA LEU A 72 2.54 -1.18 1.22
C LEU A 72 2.74 -2.45 2.05
N LEU A 73 2.03 -3.54 1.72
CA LEU A 73 2.23 -4.85 2.35
C LEU A 73 3.58 -5.47 1.96
N GLU A 74 3.90 -5.52 0.66
CA GLU A 74 5.16 -6.08 0.17
C GLU A 74 6.35 -5.30 0.75
N VAL A 75 6.27 -3.97 0.76
CA VAL A 75 7.31 -3.10 1.33
C VAL A 75 7.49 -3.38 2.82
N ALA A 76 6.41 -3.60 3.57
CA ALA A 76 6.50 -3.93 4.98
C ALA A 76 7.23 -5.27 5.21
N HIS A 77 6.88 -6.30 4.43
CA HIS A 77 7.52 -7.62 4.52
C HIS A 77 8.99 -7.58 4.11
N GLU A 78 9.36 -6.85 3.06
CA GLU A 78 10.74 -6.68 2.61
C GLU A 78 11.63 -5.98 3.65
N ASN A 79 11.04 -5.14 4.50
CA ASN A 79 11.74 -4.37 5.53
C ASN A 79 11.54 -4.94 6.95
N GLU A 80 11.06 -6.19 7.07
CA GLU A 80 10.86 -6.89 8.35
C GLU A 80 9.94 -6.15 9.34
N ILE A 81 8.94 -5.41 8.82
CA ILE A 81 7.90 -4.75 9.63
C ILE A 81 6.81 -5.78 9.97
N ASP A 82 6.34 -5.79 11.23
CA ASP A 82 5.28 -6.70 11.73
C ASP A 82 3.87 -6.32 11.21
N LEU A 83 3.71 -6.35 9.89
CA LEU A 83 2.41 -6.19 9.23
C LEU A 83 1.86 -7.55 8.80
N GLU A 84 0.71 -7.92 9.32
CA GLU A 84 0.09 -9.20 9.01
C GLU A 84 -0.55 -9.21 7.62
N GLY A 85 -0.31 -10.26 6.84
CA GLY A 85 -0.79 -10.39 5.47
C GLY A 85 -1.26 -11.80 5.14
N ALA A 86 -2.21 -12.35 5.89
CA ALA A 86 -2.56 -13.77 5.83
C ALA A 86 -3.04 -14.27 4.45
N CYS A 87 -3.65 -13.39 3.65
CA CYS A 87 -4.17 -13.69 2.32
C CYS A 87 -3.27 -13.16 1.18
N GLU A 88 -2.09 -12.64 1.50
CA GLU A 88 -1.10 -12.16 0.51
C GLU A 88 -1.68 -11.17 -0.52
N GLY A 89 -2.64 -10.34 -0.10
CA GLY A 89 -3.28 -9.33 -0.96
C GLY A 89 -4.46 -9.81 -1.81
N SER A 90 -4.96 -11.03 -1.59
CA SER A 90 -6.10 -11.61 -2.32
C SER A 90 -7.49 -11.03 -1.93
N LEU A 91 -7.54 -9.91 -1.19
CA LEU A 91 -8.78 -9.28 -0.69
C LEU A 91 -9.70 -10.26 0.07
N ALA A 92 -9.11 -11.27 0.73
CA ALA A 92 -9.83 -12.30 1.48
C ALA A 92 -9.69 -12.14 3.00
N CYS A 93 -8.97 -11.10 3.44
CA CYS A 93 -8.63 -10.86 4.83
C CYS A 93 -8.45 -9.37 5.10
N SER A 94 -8.64 -8.96 6.36
CA SER A 94 -8.42 -7.60 6.84
C SER A 94 -7.22 -7.47 7.78
N THR A 95 -6.30 -8.44 7.76
CA THR A 95 -5.09 -8.42 8.62
C THR A 95 -4.08 -7.36 8.18
N CYS A 96 -4.11 -6.98 6.90
CA CYS A 96 -3.24 -5.95 6.30
C CYS A 96 -3.79 -4.53 6.47
N HIS A 97 -4.70 -4.33 7.42
CA HIS A 97 -5.30 -3.04 7.72
C HIS A 97 -4.24 -2.05 8.20
N LEU A 98 -4.18 -0.88 7.54
CA LEU A 98 -3.34 0.26 7.88
C LEU A 98 -4.20 1.50 8.08
N ILE A 99 -3.75 2.39 8.96
CA ILE A 99 -4.39 3.68 9.24
C ILE A 99 -3.45 4.78 8.77
N PHE A 100 -3.90 5.66 7.88
CA PHE A 100 -3.11 6.83 7.48
C PHE A 100 -3.23 7.92 8.55
N GLU A 101 -2.11 8.43 9.06
CA GLU A 101 -2.15 9.53 10.05
C GLU A 101 -2.53 10.87 9.42
N ASP A 102 -2.17 11.06 8.15
CA ASP A 102 -2.32 12.31 7.42
C ASP A 102 -3.45 12.20 6.38
N GLU A 103 -4.53 12.95 6.59
CA GLU A 103 -5.67 12.98 5.66
C GLU A 103 -5.28 13.49 4.25
N ASP A 104 -4.27 14.35 4.17
CA ASP A 104 -3.81 14.90 2.89
C ASP A 104 -3.19 13.82 1.99
N PHE A 105 -2.58 12.79 2.59
CA PHE A 105 -2.12 11.63 1.84
C PHE A 105 -3.29 10.70 1.51
N TYR A 106 -4.21 10.49 2.43
CA TYR A 106 -5.41 9.68 2.19
C TYR A 106 -6.24 10.20 0.99
N LYS A 107 -6.43 11.52 0.88
CA LYS A 107 -7.18 12.16 -0.22
C LYS A 107 -6.53 11.98 -1.61
N LYS A 108 -5.24 11.64 -1.67
CA LYS A 108 -4.51 11.38 -2.92
C LYS A 108 -4.65 9.93 -3.39
N ILE A 109 -5.03 9.02 -2.49
CA ILE A 109 -5.20 7.60 -2.81
C ILE A 109 -6.58 7.39 -3.42
N ALA A 110 -6.71 6.45 -4.35
CA ALA A 110 -7.99 6.04 -4.90
C ALA A 110 -8.92 5.52 -3.78
N GLU A 111 -10.19 5.90 -3.77
CA GLU A 111 -11.15 5.44 -2.77
C GLU A 111 -11.25 3.90 -2.70
N PRO A 112 -11.56 3.32 -1.51
CA PRO A 112 -11.73 1.88 -1.37
C PRO A 112 -12.93 1.38 -2.18
N THR A 113 -12.78 0.23 -2.83
CA THR A 113 -13.90 -0.43 -3.52
C THR A 113 -14.95 -0.94 -2.52
N GLU A 114 -16.16 -1.25 -2.99
CA GLU A 114 -17.22 -1.81 -2.13
C GLU A 114 -16.75 -3.11 -1.46
N ASP A 115 -16.13 -4.02 -2.21
CA ASP A 115 -15.56 -5.26 -1.66
C ASP A 115 -14.48 -5.00 -0.60
N GLU A 116 -13.65 -3.96 -0.79
CA GLU A 116 -12.63 -3.57 0.20
C GLU A 116 -13.29 -3.06 1.49
N GLN A 117 -14.35 -2.25 1.36
CA GLN A 117 -15.11 -1.71 2.49
C GLN A 117 -15.77 -2.84 3.29
N ASP A 118 -16.37 -3.82 2.63
CA ASP A 118 -16.96 -5.00 3.29
C ASP A 118 -15.93 -5.76 4.14
N MET A 119 -14.68 -5.83 3.70
CA MET A 119 -13.59 -6.44 4.48
C MET A 119 -13.06 -5.52 5.58
N LEU A 120 -12.98 -4.21 5.33
CA LEU A 120 -12.57 -3.21 6.33
C LEU A 120 -13.54 -3.14 7.51
N ASP A 121 -14.83 -3.39 7.30
CA ASP A 121 -15.84 -3.47 8.37
C ASP A 121 -15.58 -4.60 9.38
N LEU A 122 -14.81 -5.62 8.98
CA LEU A 122 -14.40 -6.70 9.86
C LEU A 122 -13.12 -6.38 10.65
N ALA A 123 -12.43 -5.29 10.32
CA ALA A 123 -11.16 -4.88 10.93
C ALA A 123 -11.37 -4.25 12.30
N PHE A 124 -10.35 -4.37 13.17
CA PHE A 124 -10.38 -3.73 14.49
C PHE A 124 -9.88 -2.29 14.42
N GLY A 125 -10.57 -1.37 15.09
CA GLY A 125 -10.15 0.03 15.15
C GLY A 125 -10.27 0.73 13.78
N LEU A 126 -11.35 0.47 13.06
CA LEU A 126 -11.67 1.17 11.82
C LEU A 126 -11.77 2.69 12.07
N THR A 127 -11.19 3.45 11.15
CA THR A 127 -11.15 4.92 11.14
C THR A 127 -11.45 5.39 9.72
N ASP A 128 -11.79 6.66 9.55
CA ASP A 128 -12.12 7.21 8.22
C ASP A 128 -10.91 7.16 7.26
N THR A 129 -9.69 7.15 7.79
CA THR A 129 -8.44 7.04 7.03
C THR A 129 -7.87 5.61 6.96
N SER A 130 -8.68 4.60 7.30
CA SER A 130 -8.29 3.20 7.23
C SER A 130 -8.34 2.65 5.81
N ARG A 131 -7.35 1.82 5.43
CA ARG A 131 -7.30 1.08 4.16
C ARG A 131 -6.64 -0.27 4.31
N LEU A 132 -6.86 -1.16 3.34
CA LEU A 132 -6.08 -2.39 3.22
C LEU A 132 -4.74 -2.07 2.53
N GLY A 133 -3.64 -2.21 3.27
CA GLY A 133 -2.29 -1.92 2.77
C GLY A 133 -1.87 -2.75 1.55
N CYS A 134 -2.55 -3.87 1.29
CA CYS A 134 -2.34 -4.67 0.09
C CYS A 134 -2.95 -4.07 -1.19
N GLN A 135 -3.96 -3.19 -1.08
CA GLN A 135 -4.58 -2.52 -2.22
C GLN A 135 -3.95 -1.16 -2.52
N VAL A 136 -3.14 -0.64 -1.60
CA VAL A 136 -2.46 0.66 -1.75
C VAL A 136 -1.08 0.45 -2.37
N LEU A 137 -0.86 1.06 -3.54
CA LEU A 137 0.41 1.07 -4.24
C LEU A 137 1.25 2.29 -3.82
N ALA A 138 2.55 2.09 -3.66
CA ALA A 138 3.52 3.16 -3.48
C ALA A 138 3.58 4.02 -4.75
N CYS A 139 3.26 5.30 -4.61
CA CYS A 139 3.24 6.29 -5.68
C CYS A 139 3.99 7.55 -5.25
N LYS A 140 4.51 8.34 -6.21
CA LYS A 140 5.28 9.57 -5.96
C LYS A 140 4.58 10.56 -5.02
N GLU A 141 3.25 10.58 -5.06
CA GLU A 141 2.41 11.48 -4.28
C GLU A 141 2.33 11.14 -2.79
N LEU A 142 2.72 9.90 -2.44
CA LEU A 142 2.77 9.35 -1.09
C LEU A 142 4.18 9.41 -0.48
N ASP A 143 5.08 10.21 -1.06
CA ASP A 143 6.40 10.39 -0.47
C ASP A 143 6.32 11.11 0.88
N GLY A 144 6.87 10.46 1.91
CA GLY A 144 6.83 10.91 3.29
C GLY A 144 5.58 10.48 4.06
N VAL A 145 4.78 9.55 3.53
CA VAL A 145 3.54 9.14 4.19
C VAL A 145 3.80 8.41 5.51
N ARG A 146 2.96 8.70 6.51
CA ARG A 146 2.97 8.05 7.83
C ARG A 146 1.74 7.16 7.97
N VAL A 147 1.99 5.87 8.17
CA VAL A 147 0.96 4.84 8.33
C VAL A 147 1.12 4.14 9.66
N ARG A 148 0.01 3.85 10.33
CA ARG A 148 -0.04 3.20 11.63
C ARG A 148 -0.64 1.81 11.51
N ILE A 149 0.00 0.85 12.15
CA ILE A 149 -0.47 -0.53 12.29
C ILE A 149 -1.36 -0.58 13.55
N PRO A 150 -2.63 -0.97 13.45
CA PRO A 150 -3.49 -1.12 14.62
C PRO A 150 -2.97 -2.24 15.53
N SER A 151 -3.14 -2.05 16.84
CA SER A 151 -2.62 -2.98 17.87
C SER A 151 -3.27 -4.38 17.84
N ALA A 152 -4.40 -4.53 17.17
CA ALA A 152 -5.12 -5.79 17.05
C ALA A 152 -5.55 -6.01 15.59
N SER A 153 -5.26 -7.19 15.05
CA SER A 153 -5.78 -7.68 13.79
C SER A 153 -6.76 -8.82 14.06
N ARG A 154 -7.75 -9.01 13.19
CA ARG A 154 -8.67 -10.15 13.27
C ARG A 154 -8.13 -11.30 12.43
N ASN A 155 -7.06 -11.94 12.88
CA ASN A 155 -6.68 -13.24 12.34
C ASN A 155 -7.44 -14.31 13.12
N PHE A 156 -8.53 -14.84 12.56
CA PHE A 156 -9.16 -16.04 13.12
C PHE A 156 -8.23 -17.24 12.90
N TYR A 157 -7.18 -17.33 13.71
CA TYR A 157 -6.60 -18.63 13.98
C TYR A 157 -7.72 -19.43 14.64
N VAL A 158 -8.29 -20.38 13.90
CA VAL A 158 -9.19 -21.39 14.46
C VAL A 158 -8.37 -22.25 15.41
N ASP A 159 -8.24 -21.75 16.62
CA ASP A 159 -7.55 -22.39 17.73
C ASP A 159 -8.24 -23.74 18.01
N GLY A 160 -7.65 -24.82 17.51
CA GLY A 160 -7.76 -26.15 18.11
C GLY A 160 -9.03 -26.97 17.89
N HIS A 161 -9.74 -26.87 16.76
CA HIS A 161 -10.81 -27.85 16.47
C HIS A 161 -10.23 -29.18 15.97
N LYS A 162 -9.94 -30.11 16.89
CA LYS A 162 -9.67 -31.52 16.55
C LYS A 162 -11.01 -32.25 16.40
N PRO A 163 -11.45 -32.62 15.19
CA PRO A 163 -12.64 -33.44 15.04
C PRO A 163 -12.40 -34.77 15.75
N LYS A 164 -13.33 -35.16 16.64
CA LYS A 164 -13.29 -36.51 17.24
C LYS A 164 -13.44 -37.54 16.13
N PRO A 165 -12.53 -38.52 16.01
CA PRO A 165 -12.79 -39.66 15.15
C PRO A 165 -14.00 -40.41 15.70
N HIS A 166 -14.95 -40.72 14.82
CA HIS A 166 -16.10 -41.58 15.08
C HIS A 166 -15.71 -43.04 14.88
#